data_AF-A0A9P5PQH3-F1
#
_entry.id   AF-A0A9P5PQH3-F1
#
_cell.length_a   1.000
_cell.length_b   1.000
_cell.length_c   1.000
_cell.angle_alpha   90.00
_cell.angle_beta   90.00
_cell.angle_gamma   90.00
#
_symmetry.space_group_name_H-M   'P 1'
#
loop_
_entity.id
_entity.type
_entity.pdbx_description
1 polymer ?
#
loop_
_entity_poly.entity_id
_entity_poly.type
_entity_poly.pdbx_seq_one_letter_code
_entity_poly.pdbx_strand_id
1 'polypeptide(L)'
;MVEAQGETLGKLLKGQPTSGVESLLNQWIPKIAAEAARVANAYGIYHGDLHDGNIVIETETGRVTLIDWAYYFIRGQPGFEDDVTVIQKSLKLDLEILWLGI
;
A
#
# COMPACT_ATOMS: atom_id res chain seq x y z
N MET A 1 -20.65 4.16 1.15
CA MET A 1 -19.20 3.92 1.29
C MET A 1 -19.05 2.88 2.38
N VAL A 2 -18.34 1.78 2.12
CA VAL A 2 -18.07 0.77 3.16
C VAL A 2 -16.94 1.34 4.00
N GLU A 3 -17.15 1.51 5.31
CA GLU A 3 -16.07 1.93 6.21
C GLU A 3 -15.01 0.84 6.24
N ALA A 4 -13.76 1.21 5.93
CA ALA A 4 -12.63 0.29 6.07
C ALA A 4 -12.46 -0.04 7.55
N GLN A 5 -12.54 -1.33 7.90
CA GLN A 5 -12.23 -1.80 9.24
C GLN A 5 -10.73 -2.14 9.31
N GLY A 6 -10.05 -1.71 10.37
CA GLY A 6 -8.62 -1.96 10.58
C GLY A 6 -7.79 -0.70 10.82
N GLU A 7 -6.47 -0.86 10.75
CA GLU A 7 -5.50 0.23 10.91
C GLU A 7 -4.70 0.46 9.63
N THR A 8 -4.21 1.68 9.43
CA THR A 8 -3.33 1.95 8.31
C THR A 8 -2.02 1.20 8.46
N LEU A 9 -1.41 0.77 7.35
CA LEU A 9 -0.11 0.11 7.37
C LEU A 9 0.91 0.99 8.10
N GLY A 10 0.93 2.30 7.86
CA GLY A 10 1.84 3.22 8.55
C GLY A 10 1.70 3.23 10.07
N LYS A 11 0.48 3.06 10.61
CA LYS A 11 0.28 2.90 12.06
C LYS A 11 0.83 1.57 12.58
N LEU A 12 0.63 0.48 11.83
CA LEU A 12 1.13 -0.85 12.20
C LEU A 12 2.66 -0.92 12.20
N LEU A 13 3.32 -0.18 11.29
CA LEU A 13 4.79 -0.10 11.23
C LEU A 13 5.37 0.76 12.36
N LYS A 14 4.61 1.74 12.88
CA LYS A 14 5.10 2.68 13.88
C LYS A 14 5.46 1.98 15.19
N GLY A 15 6.68 2.23 15.68
CA GLY A 15 7.17 1.69 16.95
C GLY A 15 7.68 0.25 16.89
N GLN A 16 7.68 -0.38 15.70
CA GLN A 16 8.31 -1.67 15.48
C GLN A 16 9.83 -1.51 15.38
N PRO A 17 10.62 -2.45 15.90
CA PRO A 17 12.04 -2.53 15.56
C PRO A 17 12.17 -2.84 14.06
N THR A 18 13.31 -2.48 13.46
CA THR A 18 13.65 -2.75 12.06
C THR A 18 13.21 -4.13 11.56
N SER A 19 13.60 -5.19 12.27
CA SER A 19 13.29 -6.57 11.87
C SER A 19 11.80 -6.87 11.91
N GLY A 20 11.05 -6.20 12.80
CA GLY A 20 9.59 -6.24 12.85
C GLY A 20 8.94 -5.52 11.66
N VAL A 21 9.48 -4.36 11.27
CA VAL A 21 9.02 -3.62 10.07
C VAL A 21 9.22 -4.47 8.82
N GLU A 22 10.41 -5.04 8.62
CA GLU A 22 10.69 -5.90 7.45
C GLU A 22 9.78 -7.14 7.42
N SER A 23 9.58 -7.79 8.57
CA SER A 23 8.70 -8.96 8.68
C SER A 23 7.25 -8.61 8.32
N LEU A 24 6.73 -7.50 8.83
CA LEU A 24 5.38 -7.02 8.52
C LEU A 24 5.25 -6.66 7.03
N LEU A 25 6.21 -5.95 6.46
CA LEU A 25 6.16 -5.59 5.04
C LEU A 25 6.19 -6.83 4.14
N ASN A 26 7.06 -7.81 4.43
CA ASN A 26 7.10 -9.07 3.70
C ASN A 26 5.78 -9.87 3.80
N GLN A 27 5.07 -9.75 4.92
CA GLN A 27 3.75 -10.36 5.09
C GLN A 27 2.67 -9.66 4.24
N TRP A 28 2.69 -8.32 4.16
CA TRP A 28 1.58 -7.55 3.60
C TRP A 28 1.76 -7.14 2.13
N ILE A 29 2.99 -6.90 1.66
CA ILE A 29 3.27 -6.51 0.26
C ILE A 29 2.56 -7.40 -0.76
N PRO A 30 2.59 -8.74 -0.67
CA PRO A 30 1.92 -9.60 -1.64
C PRO A 30 0.40 -9.40 -1.67
N LYS A 31 -0.22 -9.12 -0.51
CA LYS A 31 -1.67 -8.92 -0.39
C LYS A 31 -2.08 -7.55 -0.90
N ILE A 32 -1.29 -6.52 -0.63
CA ILE A 32 -1.51 -5.16 -1.14
C ILE A 32 -1.41 -5.17 -2.67
N ALA A 33 -0.38 -5.82 -3.22
CA ALA A 33 -0.22 -5.97 -4.67
C ALA A 33 -1.40 -6.72 -5.31
N ALA A 34 -1.89 -7.78 -4.66
CA ALA A 34 -3.06 -8.52 -5.13
C ALA A 34 -4.33 -7.66 -5.16
N GLU A 35 -4.57 -6.85 -4.12
CA GLU A 35 -5.73 -5.97 -4.06
C GLU A 35 -5.65 -4.84 -5.10
N ALA A 36 -4.48 -4.20 -5.26
CA ALA A 36 -4.26 -3.19 -6.29
C ALA A 36 -4.49 -3.76 -7.70
N ALA A 37 -3.94 -4.96 -7.99
CA ALA A 37 -4.18 -5.65 -9.25
C ALA A 37 -5.66 -6.00 -9.46
N ARG A 38 -6.37 -6.42 -8.40
CA ARG A 38 -7.81 -6.71 -8.45
C ARG A 38 -8.61 -5.47 -8.82
N VAL A 39 -8.34 -4.31 -8.19
CA VAL A 39 -9.00 -3.04 -8.52
C VAL A 39 -8.71 -2.65 -9.96
N ALA A 40 -7.43 -2.70 -10.38
CA ALA A 40 -7.05 -2.32 -11.74
C ALA A 40 -7.70 -3.21 -12.80
N ASN A 41 -7.87 -4.51 -12.53
CA ASN A 41 -8.55 -5.41 -13.45
C ASN A 41 -10.08 -5.23 -13.45
N ALA A 42 -10.68 -4.92 -12.31
CA ALA A 42 -12.13 -4.74 -12.20
C ALA A 42 -12.61 -3.40 -12.77
N TYR A 43 -11.83 -2.33 -12.57
CA TYR A 43 -12.26 -0.96 -12.82
C TYR A 43 -11.39 -0.20 -13.82
N GLY A 44 -10.24 -0.75 -14.23
CA GLY A 44 -9.33 -0.11 -15.18
C GLY A 44 -8.59 1.11 -14.61
N ILE A 45 -8.50 1.23 -13.29
CA ILE A 45 -7.86 2.34 -12.58
C ILE A 45 -6.71 1.86 -11.69
N TYR A 46 -5.77 2.76 -11.46
CA TYR A 46 -4.73 2.65 -10.45
C TYR A 46 -4.90 3.79 -9.44
N HIS A 47 -4.36 3.63 -8.23
CA HIS A 47 -4.57 4.52 -7.10
C HIS A 47 -3.92 5.88 -7.28
N GLY A 48 -2.71 5.93 -7.84
CA GLY A 48 -1.96 7.17 -8.13
C GLY A 48 -1.33 7.88 -6.93
N ASP A 49 -1.66 7.47 -5.71
CA ASP A 49 -1.04 7.93 -4.46
C ASP A 49 -0.97 6.78 -3.45
N LEU A 50 -0.37 5.66 -3.85
CA LEU A 50 -0.34 4.45 -3.04
C LEU A 50 0.87 4.45 -2.09
N HIS A 51 0.59 4.69 -0.81
CA HIS A 51 1.56 4.65 0.28
C HIS A 51 0.93 4.05 1.56
N ASP A 52 1.73 3.84 2.60
CA ASP A 52 1.36 3.17 3.85
C ASP A 52 0.18 3.80 4.63
N GLY A 53 -0.08 5.09 4.43
CA GLY A 53 -1.23 5.83 4.99
C GLY A 53 -2.54 5.56 4.27
N ASN A 54 -2.47 5.18 2.99
CA ASN A 54 -3.62 4.90 2.12
C ASN A 54 -3.95 3.39 2.01
N ILE A 55 -3.31 2.58 2.85
CA ILE A 55 -3.49 1.13 2.91
C ILE A 55 -4.02 0.78 4.30
N VAL A 56 -5.27 0.31 4.38
CA VAL A 56 -5.88 -0.19 5.62
C VAL A 56 -5.80 -1.71 5.66
N ILE A 57 -5.34 -2.23 6.80
CA ILE A 57 -5.18 -3.65 7.07
C ILE A 57 -6.10 -4.04 8.23
N GLU A 58 -6.98 -5.01 7.96
CA GLU A 58 -7.73 -5.73 8.97
C GLU A 58 -6.92 -6.97 9.35
N THR A 59 -6.19 -6.90 10.47
CA THR A 59 -5.22 -7.93 10.86
C THR A 59 -5.86 -9.28 11.16
N GLU A 60 -7.08 -9.30 11.69
CA GLU A 60 -7.82 -10.53 12.04
C GLU A 60 -8.19 -11.36 10.81
N THR A 61 -8.68 -10.70 9.76
CA THR A 61 -9.15 -11.37 8.52
C THR A 61 -8.07 -11.43 7.45
N GLY A 62 -7.02 -10.62 7.58
CA GLY A 62 -6.00 -10.44 6.56
C GLY A 62 -6.44 -9.60 5.38
N ARG A 63 -7.58 -8.89 5.48
CA ARG A 63 -8.13 -8.06 4.41
C ARG A 63 -7.34 -6.77 4.25
N VAL A 64 -7.07 -6.42 3.00
CA VAL A 64 -6.48 -5.13 2.62
C VAL A 64 -7.56 -4.28 1.95
N THR A 65 -7.61 -3.00 2.30
CA THR A 65 -8.46 -2.00 1.66
C THR A 65 -7.60 -0.80 1.29
N LEU A 66 -7.64 -0.40 0.02
CA LEU A 66 -7.00 0.83 -0.44
C LEU A 66 -8.00 1.99 -0.29
N ILE A 67 -7.56 3.11 0.28
CA ILE A 67 -8.39 4.26 0.61
C ILE A 67 -7.78 5.54 0.06
N ASP A 68 -8.58 6.61 0.01
CA ASP A 68 -8.18 7.91 -0.52
C ASP A 68 -7.78 7.90 -2.01
N TRP A 69 -8.80 7.68 -2.85
CA TRP A 69 -8.64 7.57 -4.30
C TRP A 69 -8.59 8.93 -5.00
N ALA A 70 -8.25 10.03 -4.34
CA ALA A 70 -8.32 11.37 -4.94
C ALA A 70 -7.42 11.53 -6.19
N TYR A 71 -6.34 10.76 -6.27
CA TYR A 71 -5.32 10.82 -7.32
C TYR A 71 -5.36 9.65 -8.29
N TYR A 72 -6.47 8.91 -8.36
CA TYR A 72 -6.58 7.77 -9.25
C TYR A 72 -6.34 8.17 -10.71
N PHE A 73 -5.75 7.25 -11.47
CA PHE A 73 -5.54 7.43 -12.90
C PHE A 73 -6.02 6.21 -13.68
N ILE A 74 -6.36 6.44 -14.94
CA ILE A 74 -6.88 5.39 -15.83
C ILE A 74 -5.69 4.63 -16.43
N ARG A 75 -5.81 3.29 -16.51
CA ARG A 75 -4.79 2.44 -17.11
C ARG A 75 -4.42 2.93 -18.52
N GLY A 76 -3.11 3.16 -18.74
CA GLY A 76 -2.56 3.63 -20.01
C GLY A 76 -2.41 5.15 -20.13
N GLN A 77 -2.79 5.92 -19.10
CA GLN A 77 -2.48 7.35 -19.07
C GLN A 77 -0.96 7.59 -18.92
N PRO A 78 -0.38 8.53 -19.67
CA PRO A 78 1.04 8.84 -19.59
C PRO A 78 1.40 9.51 -18.26
N GLY A 79 2.61 9.26 -17.77
CA GLY A 79 3.15 9.89 -16.56
C GLY A 79 2.88 9.16 -15.26
N PHE A 80 2.20 8.01 -15.30
CA PHE A 80 1.90 7.23 -14.10
C PHE A 80 2.40 5.78 -14.20
N GLU A 81 2.93 5.27 -13.10
CA GLU A 81 3.44 3.90 -12.94
C GLU A 81 2.37 3.02 -12.27
N ASP A 82 2.27 1.75 -12.67
CA ASP A 82 1.29 0.85 -12.09
C ASP A 82 1.50 0.64 -10.58
N ASP A 83 0.41 0.51 -9.82
CA ASP A 83 0.45 0.41 -8.36
C ASP A 83 1.27 -0.79 -7.86
N VAL A 84 1.30 -1.90 -8.60
CA VAL A 84 2.07 -3.09 -8.21
C VAL A 84 3.57 -2.78 -8.24
N THR A 85 4.00 -2.08 -9.28
CA THR A 85 5.37 -1.61 -9.44
C THR A 85 5.71 -0.55 -8.40
N VAL A 86 4.79 0.37 -8.10
CA VAL A 86 4.94 1.33 -6.99
C VAL A 86 5.15 0.58 -5.67
N ILE A 87 4.27 -0.33 -5.27
CA ILE A 87 4.39 -1.14 -4.02
C ILE A 87 5.74 -1.87 -3.96
N GLN A 88 6.16 -2.49 -5.06
CA GLN A 88 7.41 -3.27 -5.09
C GLN A 88 8.65 -2.38 -4.92
N LYS A 89 8.59 -1.13 -5.39
CA LYS A 89 9.66 -0.15 -5.26
C LYS A 89 9.57 0.61 -3.93
N SER A 90 8.47 1.32 -3.67
CA SER A 90 8.31 2.28 -2.57
C SER A 90 8.28 1.63 -1.21
N LEU A 91 7.48 0.58 -0.98
CA LEU A 91 7.40 -0.04 0.36
C LEU A 91 8.69 -0.78 0.75
N LYS A 92 9.57 -1.08 -0.22
CA LYS A 92 10.93 -1.58 0.05
C LYS A 92 11.98 -0.45 0.19
N LEU A 93 11.76 0.72 -0.41
CA LEU A 93 12.63 1.89 -0.34
C LEU A 93 12.30 2.85 0.82
N ASP A 94 11.05 2.86 1.31
CA ASP A 94 10.65 3.58 2.52
C ASP A 94 11.35 2.99 3.77
N LEU A 95 11.80 1.74 3.68
CA LEU A 95 12.76 1.11 4.59
C LEU A 95 14.18 1.68 4.50
N GLU A 96 14.55 2.51 3.52
CA GLU A 96 15.85 3.20 3.49
C GLU A 96 15.70 4.67 3.92
N ILE A 97 14.54 5.30 3.66
CA ILE A 97 14.31 6.71 3.99
C ILE A 97 13.92 6.92 5.46
N LEU A 98 13.18 5.97 6.08
CA LEU A 98 12.95 5.96 7.54
C LEU A 98 14.26 5.79 8.36
N TRP A 99 15.39 5.53 7.71
CA TRP A 99 16.71 5.35 8.32
C TRP A 99 17.64 6.55 8.19
N LEU A 100 17.30 7.55 7.37
CA LEU A 100 18.15 8.73 7.21
C LEU A 100 17.84 9.87 8.17
N GLY A 101 16.79 9.76 9.00
CA GLY A 101 16.56 10.67 10.13
C GLY A 101 16.78 12.15 9.78
N ILE A 102 16.16 12.62 8.70
CA ILE A 102 16.05 14.05 8.39
C ILE A 102 14.69 14.55 8.86
#